data_AF-A0A4Q6AAD2-F1
#
_entry.id   AF-A0A4Q6AAD2-F1
#
_cell.length_a   1.000
_cell.length_b   1.000
_cell.length_c   1.000
_cell.angle_alpha   90.00
_cell.angle_beta   90.00
_cell.angle_gamma   90.00
#
_symmetry.space_group_name_H-M   'P 1'
#
loop_
_entity.id
_entity.type
_entity.pdbx_description
1 polymer ?
#
loop_
_entity_poly.entity_id
_entity_poly.type
_entity_poly.pdbx_seq_one_letter_code
_entity_poly.pdbx_strand_id
1 'polypeptide(L)' 'VCEDKSKAQSAYSDKGDVLMAIAKVGKGKVFAVGDPWIYNEYADGRKLPADLENFKAMQDLTLWILKN' A
#
# COMPACT_ATOMS: atom_id res chain seq x y z
N VAL A 1 -3.66 26.74 -7.34
CA VAL A 1 -2.35 26.45 -6.75
C VAL A 1 -2.13 24.96 -6.86
N CYS A 2 -1.18 24.52 -7.69
CA CYS A 2 -0.78 23.12 -7.67
C CYS A 2 -0.05 22.90 -6.34
N GLU A 3 -0.65 22.12 -5.45
CA GLU A 3 0.00 21.69 -4.20
C GLU A 3 1.39 21.11 -4.51
N ASP A 4 2.31 21.23 -3.57
CA ASP A 4 3.68 20.73 -3.64
C ASP A 4 3.65 19.19 -3.82
N LYS A 5 3.59 18.74 -5.07
CA LYS A 5 3.54 17.33 -5.47
C LYS A 5 4.96 16.88 -5.77
N SER A 6 5.61 16.33 -4.75
CA SER A 6 6.83 15.54 -4.97
C SER A 6 6.53 14.42 -5.98
N LYS A 7 7.49 14.13 -6.89
CA LYS A 7 7.32 13.04 -7.85
C LYS A 7 7.08 11.72 -7.10
N ALA A 8 6.13 10.93 -7.59
CA ALA A 8 5.88 9.59 -7.06
C ALA A 8 7.16 8.75 -7.19
N GLN A 9 7.49 8.01 -6.13
CA GLN A 9 8.63 7.10 -6.09
C GLN A 9 8.12 5.66 -6.05
N SER A 10 8.83 4.77 -6.72
CA SER A 10 8.59 3.34 -6.59
C SER A 10 8.91 2.89 -5.17
N ALA A 11 7.92 2.26 -4.52
CA ALA A 11 8.11 1.53 -3.26
C ALA A 11 8.42 0.06 -3.52
N TYR A 12 7.89 -0.49 -4.62
CA TYR A 12 8.17 -1.85 -5.06
C TYR A 12 8.09 -1.95 -6.60
N SER A 13 9.07 -2.63 -7.18
CA SER A 13 9.11 -2.95 -8.61
C SER A 13 9.49 -4.41 -8.80
N ASP A 14 8.84 -5.05 -9.75
CA ASP A 14 9.18 -6.40 -10.20
C ASP A 14 9.20 -6.43 -11.72
N LYS A 15 10.16 -7.15 -12.30
CA LYS A 15 10.31 -7.33 -13.77
C LYS A 15 10.31 -6.05 -14.60
N GLY A 16 10.69 -4.91 -14.01
CA GLY A 16 10.72 -3.61 -14.68
C GLY A 16 9.43 -2.81 -14.55
N ASP A 17 8.38 -3.39 -13.96
CA ASP A 17 7.12 -2.70 -13.68
C ASP A 17 7.08 -2.19 -12.24
N VAL A 18 6.50 -1.01 -12.03
CA VAL A 18 6.26 -0.45 -10.70
C VAL A 18 4.94 -0.98 -10.17
N LEU A 19 4.99 -1.88 -9.19
CA LEU A 19 3.82 -2.52 -8.60
C LEU A 19 3.27 -1.74 -7.40
N MET A 20 4.11 -0.94 -6.73
CA MET A 20 3.69 -0.04 -5.66
C MET A 20 4.45 1.29 -5.75
N ALA A 21 3.73 2.40 -5.61
CA ALA A 21 4.29 3.74 -5.63
C ALA A 21 3.79 4.59 -4.46
N ILE A 22 4.61 5.53 -3.99
CA ILE A 22 4.29 6.46 -2.91
C ILE A 22 4.60 7.89 -3.38
N ALA A 23 3.75 8.85 -3.02
CA ALA A 23 3.97 10.27 -3.22
C ALA A 23 3.62 11.06 -1.96
N LYS A 24 4.38 12.12 -1.66
CA LYS A 24 3.98 13.10 -0.65
C LYS A 24 3.04 14.11 -1.29
N VAL A 25 1.90 14.35 -0.65
CA VAL A 25 0.86 15.28 -1.11
C VAL A 25 0.45 16.17 0.08
N GLY A 26 0.80 17.45 0.03
CA GLY A 26 0.57 18.38 1.13
C GLY A 26 1.24 17.89 2.43
N LYS A 27 0.44 17.69 3.49
CA LYS A 27 0.91 17.18 4.79
C LYS A 27 0.93 15.65 4.88
N GLY A 28 0.36 14.94 3.91
CA GLY A 28 0.18 13.50 3.95
C GLY A 28 0.98 12.75 2.88
N LYS A 29 0.76 11.43 2.84
CA LYS A 29 1.30 10.53 1.82
C LYS A 29 0.15 9.81 1.12
N VAL A 30 0.32 9.57 -0.17
CA VAL A 30 -0.54 8.72 -0.99
C VAL A 30 0.29 7.52 -1.40
N PHE A 31 -0.26 6.32 -1.24
CA PHE A 31 0.31 5.10 -1.82
C PHE A 31 -0.67 4.52 -2.84
N ALA A 32 -0.15 3.90 -3.88
CA ALA A 32 -0.92 3.18 -4.90
C ALA A 32 -0.30 1.80 -5.09
N VAL A 33 -1.13 0.77 -5.18
CA VAL A 33 -0.71 -0.62 -5.38
C VAL A 33 -1.51 -1.23 -6.53
N GLY A 34 -0.84 -1.99 -7.40
CA GLY A 34 -1.46 -2.63 -8.56
C GLY A 34 -2.12 -3.98 -8.29
N ASP A 35 -1.93 -4.54 -7.10
CA ASP A 35 -2.38 -5.89 -6.75
C ASP A 35 -3.76 -5.86 -6.06
N PRO A 36 -4.76 -6.62 -6.54
CA PRO A 36 -6.14 -6.59 -6.04
C PRO A 36 -6.37 -7.30 -4.69
N TRP A 37 -5.38 -7.42 -3.80
CA TRP A 37 -5.57 -8.09 -2.51
C TRP A 37 -6.07 -7.19 -1.38
N ILE A 38 -6.07 -5.85 -1.57
CA ILE A 38 -6.61 -4.91 -0.57
C ILE A 38 -8.14 -4.81 -0.71
N TYR A 39 -8.81 -5.92 -0.45
CA TYR A 39 -10.26 -5.98 -0.28
C TYR A 39 -10.60 -6.58 1.08
N ASN A 40 -11.76 -6.22 1.61
CA ASN A 40 -12.22 -6.70 2.91
C ASN A 40 -12.21 -8.23 2.99
N GLU A 41 -12.50 -8.90 1.88
CA GLU A 41 -12.52 -10.36 1.76
C GLU A 41 -11.16 -11.01 2.00
N TYR A 42 -10.08 -10.31 1.66
CA TYR A 42 -8.70 -10.81 1.76
C TYR A 42 -7.96 -10.25 2.97
N ALA A 43 -8.49 -9.18 3.57
CA ALA A 43 -7.88 -8.44 4.67
C ALA A 43 -8.48 -8.78 6.06
N ASP A 44 -9.56 -9.56 6.16
CA ASP A 44 -10.25 -9.89 7.42
C ASP A 44 -9.59 -11.08 8.17
N GLY A 45 -8.76 -11.88 7.49
CA GLY A 45 -8.09 -13.05 8.10
C GLY A 45 -9.01 -14.24 8.43
N ARG A 46 -10.31 -14.16 8.10
CA ARG A 46 -11.29 -15.22 8.36
C ARG A 46 -11.67 -16.05 7.13
N LYS A 47 -11.49 -15.49 5.93
CA LYS A 47 -11.96 -16.08 4.67
C LYS A 47 -10.85 -16.76 3.86
N LEU A 48 -9.60 -16.35 4.07
CA LEU A 48 -8.44 -16.91 3.38
C LEU A 48 -7.81 -18.06 4.17
N PRO A 49 -7.18 -19.03 3.48
CA PRO A 49 -6.31 -20.02 4.10
C PRO A 49 -5.29 -19.39 5.05
N ALA A 50 -5.03 -20.05 6.18
CA ALA A 50 -4.20 -19.51 7.27
C ALA A 50 -2.70 -19.39 6.93
N ASP A 51 -2.27 -20.02 5.84
CA ASP A 51 -0.92 -19.90 5.27
C ASP A 51 -0.71 -18.59 4.50
N LEU A 52 -1.78 -17.85 4.18
CA LEU A 52 -1.69 -16.54 3.56
C LEU A 52 -1.53 -15.43 4.60
N GLU A 53 -0.53 -14.57 4.42
CA GLU A 53 -0.18 -13.50 5.37
C GLU A 53 -0.96 -12.19 5.16
N ASN A 54 -2.04 -12.17 4.36
CA ASN A 54 -2.75 -10.94 3.99
C ASN A 54 -3.25 -10.12 5.20
N PHE A 55 -3.77 -10.79 6.24
CA PHE A 55 -4.24 -10.11 7.45
C PHE A 55 -3.10 -9.36 8.16
N LYS A 56 -1.97 -10.03 8.32
CA LYS A 56 -0.76 -9.47 8.93
C LYS A 56 -0.18 -8.35 8.07
N ALA A 57 -0.13 -8.54 6.75
CA ALA A 57 0.32 -7.52 5.81
C ALA A 57 -0.55 -6.23 5.91
N MET A 58 -1.87 -6.37 6.10
CA MET A 58 -2.75 -5.21 6.32
C MET A 58 -2.53 -4.53 7.67
N GLN A 59 -2.25 -5.29 8.74
CA GLN A 59 -1.85 -4.72 10.02
C GLN A 59 -0.56 -3.91 9.89
N ASP A 60 0.46 -4.48 9.27
CA ASP A 60 1.77 -3.83 9.07
C ASP A 60 1.63 -2.58 8.19
N LEU A 61 0.83 -2.64 7.12
CA LEU A 61 0.55 -1.49 6.26
C LEU A 61 -0.16 -0.37 7.04
N THR A 62 -1.16 -0.71 7.85
CA THR A 62 -1.92 0.28 8.65
C THR A 62 -1.01 0.95 9.67
N LEU A 63 -0.18 0.18 10.37
CA LEU A 63 0.81 0.71 11.32
C LEU A 63 1.83 1.61 10.62
N TRP A 64 2.28 1.21 9.42
CA TRP A 64 3.18 2.03 8.62
C TRP A 64 2.54 3.36 8.23
N ILE A 65 1.28 3.39 7.80
CA ILE A 65 0.55 4.61 7.45
C ILE A 65 0.41 5.54 8.67
N LEU A 66 0.06 4.99 9.84
CA LEU A 66 -0.16 5.79 11.06
C LEU A 66 1.13 6.41 11.62
N LYS A 67 2.28 5.77 11.41
CA LYS A 67 3.58 6.24 11.90
C LYS A 67 4.21 7.33 11.02
N ASN A 68 3.76 7.47 9.77
CA ASN A 68 4.43 8.22 8.70
C ASN A 68 3.72 9.49 8.26
#